data_AF-A0A928RRU0-F1
#
_entry.id   AF-A0A928RRU0-F1
#
_cell.length_a   1.000
_cell.length_b   1.000
_cell.length_c   1.000
_cell.angle_alpha   90.00
_cell.angle_beta   90.00
_cell.angle_gamma   90.00
#
_symmetry.space_group_name_H-M   'P 1'
#
loop_
_entity.id
_entity.type
_entity.pdbx_description
1 polymer ?
#
loop_
_entity_poly.entity_id
_entity_poly.type
_entity_poly.pdbx_seq_one_letter_code
_entity_poly.pdbx_strand_id
1 'polypeptide(L)'
;MSVDKVILKAFLSTLGAALALMVFLIGGISLFFPQSMMKITYNLGMEETAVFFAEVSYSRTDEVYYIAYATEVAIQDDNQKKVIECGQQFIADKKFDSYCKEKNKGVEKDVAGYDQYIYGRVCMAKYESGDKEGAVALAFEGIGKTFPKNNAVAAVLIQAKKLKDNATVASIKEKMEQLQTELEGDTTYFDEILELINS
;
A
#
# COMPACT_ATOMS: atom_id res chain seq x y z
N MET A 1 -39.10 -37.85 29.91
CA MET A 1 -38.25 -36.97 29.08
C MET A 1 -37.39 -37.90 28.23
N SER A 2 -37.56 -37.92 26.90
CA SER A 2 -36.85 -38.89 26.04
C SER A 2 -35.34 -38.62 26.09
N VAL A 3 -34.55 -39.70 26.05
CA VAL A 3 -33.08 -39.69 26.12
C VAL A 3 -32.47 -38.71 25.12
N ASP A 4 -33.09 -38.56 23.94
CA ASP A 4 -32.70 -37.62 22.88
C ASP A 4 -32.66 -36.15 23.35
N LYS A 5 -33.58 -35.74 24.23
CA LYS A 5 -33.63 -34.36 24.76
C LYS A 5 -32.48 -34.08 25.74
N VAL A 6 -31.99 -35.09 26.43
CA VAL A 6 -30.87 -34.95 27.37
C VAL A 6 -29.55 -34.90 26.60
N ILE A 7 -29.37 -35.77 25.60
CA ILE A 7 -28.19 -35.78 24.73
C ILE A 7 -28.08 -34.45 23.96
N LEU A 8 -29.19 -33.95 23.40
CA LEU A 8 -29.19 -32.67 22.68
C LEU A 8 -28.80 -31.49 23.58
N LYS A 9 -29.28 -31.45 24.83
CA LYS A 9 -28.90 -30.40 25.78
C LYS A 9 -27.43 -30.46 26.17
N ALA A 10 -26.91 -31.65 26.42
CA ALA A 10 -25.50 -31.83 26.74
C ALA A 10 -24.61 -31.41 25.56
N PHE A 11 -24.97 -31.82 24.33
CA PHE A 11 -24.27 -31.43 23.10
C PHE A 11 -24.30 -29.91 22.87
N LEU A 12 -25.47 -29.28 23.00
CA LEU A 12 -25.59 -27.82 22.86
C LEU A 12 -24.80 -27.08 23.95
N SER A 13 -24.78 -27.60 25.17
CA SER A 13 -24.02 -27.00 26.28
C SER A 13 -22.51 -27.12 26.05
N THR A 14 -22.02 -28.26 25.59
CA THR A 14 -20.59 -28.44 25.31
C THR A 14 -20.15 -27.65 24.08
N LEU A 15 -20.96 -27.61 23.02
CA LEU A 15 -20.71 -26.77 21.85
C LEU A 15 -20.69 -25.29 22.24
N GLY A 16 -21.65 -24.83 23.04
CA GLY A 16 -21.69 -23.45 23.54
C GLY A 16 -20.46 -23.08 24.38
N ALA A 17 -20.04 -23.96 25.28
CA ALA A 17 -18.83 -23.76 26.09
C ALA A 17 -17.56 -23.73 25.22
N ALA A 18 -17.46 -24.61 24.21
CA ALA A 18 -16.33 -24.64 23.29
C ALA A 18 -16.26 -23.36 22.43
N LEU A 19 -17.40 -22.90 21.90
CA LEU A 19 -17.47 -21.64 21.17
C LEU A 19 -17.10 -20.45 22.04
N ALA A 20 -17.59 -20.41 23.29
CA ALA A 20 -17.22 -19.36 24.24
C ALA A 20 -15.70 -19.35 24.49
N LEU A 21 -15.09 -20.52 24.72
CA LEU A 21 -13.65 -20.64 24.91
C LEU A 21 -12.87 -20.15 23.67
N MET A 22 -13.31 -20.51 22.46
CA MET A 22 -12.69 -20.01 21.23
C MET A 22 -12.75 -18.49 21.12
N VAL A 23 -13.90 -17.88 21.41
CA VAL A 23 -14.05 -16.42 21.41
C VAL A 23 -13.10 -15.78 22.44
N PHE A 24 -12.99 -16.35 23.64
CA PHE A 24 -12.04 -15.88 24.64
C PHE A 24 -10.58 -15.98 24.18
N LEU A 25 -10.20 -17.10 23.55
CA LEU A 25 -8.84 -17.28 23.03
C LEU A 25 -8.53 -16.32 21.88
N ILE A 26 -9.44 -16.18 20.92
CA ILE A 26 -9.28 -15.24 19.78
C ILE A 26 -9.19 -13.81 20.31
N GLY A 27 -10.05 -13.43 21.26
CA GLY A 27 -10.01 -12.11 21.90
C GLY A 27 -8.67 -11.87 22.61
N GLY A 28 -8.18 -12.85 23.37
CA GLY A 28 -6.88 -12.76 24.04
C GLY A 28 -5.71 -12.61 23.05
N ILE A 29 -5.66 -13.44 22.00
CA ILE A 29 -4.60 -13.39 20.99
C ILE A 29 -4.66 -12.06 20.22
N SER A 30 -5.85 -11.55 19.91
CA SER A 30 -6.02 -10.25 19.25
C SER A 30 -5.43 -9.10 20.05
N LEU A 31 -5.55 -9.14 21.38
CA LEU A 31 -5.04 -8.09 22.25
C LEU A 31 -3.54 -8.18 22.47
N PHE A 32 -2.99 -9.38 22.70
CA PHE A 32 -1.60 -9.56 23.11
C PHE A 32 -0.65 -9.90 21.96
N PHE A 33 -1.16 -10.51 20.89
CA PHE A 33 -0.36 -11.01 19.77
C PHE A 33 -0.95 -10.57 18.42
N PRO A 34 -1.05 -9.26 18.15
CA PRO A 34 -1.61 -8.73 16.90
C PRO A 34 -0.85 -9.25 15.67
N GLN A 35 0.46 -9.48 15.78
CA GLN A 35 1.29 -10.06 14.71
C GLN A 35 0.83 -11.46 14.29
N SER A 36 0.37 -12.28 15.24
CA SER A 36 -0.17 -13.60 14.95
C SER A 36 -1.55 -13.50 14.32
N MET A 37 -2.40 -12.60 14.83
CA MET A 37 -3.72 -12.36 14.23
C MET A 37 -3.63 -11.87 12.80
N MET A 38 -2.71 -10.94 12.49
CA MET A 38 -2.44 -10.47 11.13
C MET A 38 -2.25 -11.63 10.15
N LYS A 39 -1.41 -12.61 10.50
CA LYS A 39 -1.15 -13.80 9.65
C LYS A 39 -2.37 -14.71 9.57
N ILE A 40 -3.04 -14.95 10.69
CA ILE A 40 -4.22 -15.81 10.75
C ILE A 40 -5.34 -15.24 9.88
N THR A 41 -5.65 -13.95 10.02
CA THR A 41 -6.73 -13.30 9.29
C THR A 41 -6.40 -13.19 7.81
N TYR A 42 -5.15 -12.90 7.44
CA TYR A 42 -4.74 -12.95 6.04
C TYR A 42 -4.92 -14.34 5.44
N ASN A 43 -4.48 -15.39 6.12
CA ASN A 43 -4.62 -16.77 5.65
C ASN A 43 -6.09 -17.24 5.56
N LEU A 44 -7.01 -16.54 6.23
CA LEU A 44 -8.45 -16.79 6.16
C LEU A 44 -9.15 -15.93 5.09
N GLY A 45 -8.42 -15.11 4.32
CA GLY A 45 -9.01 -14.18 3.35
C GLY A 45 -9.78 -13.04 4.02
N MET A 46 -9.26 -12.54 5.14
CA MET A 46 -9.78 -11.38 5.86
C MET A 46 -8.76 -10.24 5.79
N GLU A 47 -8.55 -9.73 4.59
CA GLU A 47 -7.51 -8.75 4.22
C GLU A 47 -7.63 -7.47 5.05
N GLU A 48 -8.83 -6.88 5.16
CA GLU A 48 -9.05 -5.68 5.98
C GLU A 48 -8.68 -5.91 7.45
N THR A 49 -9.00 -7.08 7.99
CA THR A 49 -8.65 -7.43 9.37
C THR A 49 -7.16 -7.67 9.53
N ALA A 50 -6.49 -8.25 8.52
CA ALA A 50 -5.05 -8.39 8.50
C ALA A 50 -4.34 -7.04 8.48
N VAL A 51 -4.82 -6.09 7.65
CA VAL A 51 -4.35 -4.70 7.62
C VAL A 51 -4.50 -4.05 9.00
N PHE A 52 -5.67 -4.18 9.64
CA PHE A 52 -5.88 -3.64 10.99
C PHE A 52 -4.85 -4.17 12.00
N PHE A 53 -4.62 -5.49 12.04
CA PHE A 53 -3.65 -6.06 12.98
C PHE A 53 -2.20 -5.73 12.64
N ALA A 54 -1.89 -5.49 11.36
CA ALA A 54 -0.60 -4.97 10.92
C ALA A 54 -0.40 -3.53 11.41
N GLU A 55 -1.39 -2.64 11.25
CA GLU A 55 -1.37 -1.27 11.79
C GLU A 55 -1.20 -1.27 13.31
N VAL A 56 -1.95 -2.12 14.03
CA VAL A 56 -1.79 -2.27 15.49
C VAL A 56 -0.38 -2.75 15.83
N SER A 57 0.18 -3.72 15.09
CA SER A 57 1.54 -4.20 15.32
C SER A 57 2.57 -3.09 15.08
N TYR A 58 2.44 -2.36 13.98
CA TYR A 58 3.29 -1.21 13.66
C TYR A 58 3.25 -0.16 14.78
N SER A 59 2.05 0.24 15.22
CA SER A 59 1.88 1.24 16.29
C SER A 59 2.54 0.84 17.62
N ARG A 60 2.70 -0.46 17.87
CA ARG A 60 3.30 -0.99 19.09
C ARG A 60 4.81 -1.21 19.00
N THR A 61 5.33 -1.53 17.82
CA THR A 61 6.73 -1.95 17.67
C THR A 61 7.58 -0.99 16.85
N ASP A 62 6.97 -0.05 16.10
CA ASP A 62 7.68 0.85 15.17
C ASP A 62 8.54 0.06 14.15
N GLU A 63 8.04 -1.13 13.77
CA GLU A 63 8.70 -1.98 12.78
C GLU A 63 8.05 -1.79 11.40
N VAL A 64 8.81 -1.13 10.52
CA VAL A 64 8.43 -0.77 9.16
C VAL A 64 7.85 -1.93 8.34
N TYR A 65 8.26 -3.17 8.64
CA TYR A 65 7.70 -4.37 8.02
C TYR A 65 6.17 -4.43 8.13
N TYR A 66 5.59 -4.05 9.26
CA TYR A 66 4.16 -4.16 9.47
C TYR A 66 3.36 -3.13 8.66
N ILE A 67 3.84 -1.89 8.55
CA ILE A 67 3.17 -0.89 7.72
C ILE A 67 3.39 -1.14 6.21
N ALA A 68 4.56 -1.67 5.83
CA ALA A 68 4.82 -2.15 4.48
C ALA A 68 3.85 -3.29 4.11
N TYR A 69 3.68 -4.26 5.00
CA TYR A 69 2.74 -5.36 4.82
C TYR A 69 1.29 -4.88 4.71
N ALA A 70 0.85 -3.99 5.61
CA ALA A 70 -0.49 -3.39 5.54
C ALA A 70 -0.74 -2.71 4.19
N THR A 71 0.27 -1.98 3.68
CA THR A 71 0.23 -1.32 2.38
C THR A 71 0.13 -2.33 1.24
N GLU A 72 0.96 -3.38 1.22
CA GLU A 72 0.95 -4.42 0.18
C GLU A 72 -0.40 -5.17 0.14
N VAL A 73 -0.97 -5.50 1.30
CA VAL A 73 -2.28 -6.18 1.37
C VAL A 73 -3.39 -5.25 0.89
N ALA A 74 -3.40 -3.98 1.30
CA ALA A 74 -4.40 -3.02 0.82
C ALA A 74 -4.32 -2.80 -0.70
N ILE A 75 -3.11 -2.83 -1.26
CA ILE A 75 -2.83 -2.76 -2.71
C ILE A 75 -3.38 -3.99 -3.44
N GLN A 76 -3.27 -5.18 -2.84
CA GLN A 76 -3.79 -6.44 -3.40
C GLN A 76 -5.31 -6.52 -3.33
N ASP A 77 -5.91 -6.01 -2.25
CA ASP A 77 -7.35 -5.92 -2.01
C ASP A 77 -8.02 -4.77 -2.78
N ASP A 78 -7.24 -3.96 -3.52
CA ASP A 78 -7.70 -2.77 -4.24
C ASP A 78 -8.44 -1.75 -3.33
N ASN A 79 -8.12 -1.75 -2.04
CA ASN A 79 -8.73 -0.88 -1.05
C ASN A 79 -8.06 0.50 -1.06
N GLN A 80 -8.49 1.35 -1.99
CA GLN A 80 -7.89 2.67 -2.26
C GLN A 80 -7.71 3.53 -1.01
N LYS A 81 -8.69 3.54 -0.10
CA LYS A 81 -8.60 4.28 1.16
C LYS A 81 -7.43 3.77 2.02
N LYS A 82 -7.30 2.44 2.17
CA LYS A 82 -6.21 1.84 2.94
C LYS A 82 -4.87 1.94 2.24
N VAL A 83 -4.82 1.92 0.91
CA VAL A 83 -3.60 2.21 0.15
C VAL A 83 -3.08 3.61 0.47
N ILE A 84 -3.96 4.62 0.52
CA ILE A 84 -3.57 5.98 0.89
C ILE A 84 -3.13 6.04 2.36
N GLU A 85 -3.95 5.56 3.29
CA GLU A 85 -3.66 5.63 4.73
C GLU A 85 -2.34 4.92 5.10
N CYS A 86 -2.23 3.63 4.76
CA CYS A 86 -1.06 2.84 5.12
C CYS A 86 0.15 3.21 4.27
N GLY A 87 -0.04 3.46 2.97
CA GLY A 87 1.04 3.80 2.06
C GLY A 87 1.70 5.14 2.40
N GLN A 88 0.94 6.16 2.78
CA GLN A 88 1.52 7.43 3.24
C GLN A 88 2.27 7.26 4.56
N GLN A 89 1.73 6.48 5.51
CA GLN A 89 2.45 6.16 6.75
C GLN A 89 3.75 5.40 6.48
N PHE A 90 3.73 4.48 5.51
CA PHE A 90 4.90 3.71 5.13
C PHE A 90 5.96 4.60 4.47
N ILE A 91 5.58 5.45 3.50
CA ILE A 91 6.49 6.40 2.84
C ILE A 91 7.14 7.36 3.86
N ALA A 92 6.37 7.81 4.86
CA ALA A 92 6.86 8.71 5.90
C ALA A 92 7.73 8.03 6.98
N ASP A 93 7.83 6.70 6.99
CA ASP A 93 8.64 5.97 7.97
C ASP A 93 10.14 6.21 7.73
N LYS A 94 10.88 6.53 8.79
CA LYS A 94 12.33 6.77 8.75
C LYS A 94 13.16 5.59 8.19
N LYS A 95 12.61 4.37 8.25
CA LYS A 95 13.23 3.14 7.72
C LYS A 95 12.78 2.83 6.29
N PHE A 96 11.86 3.61 5.69
CA PHE A 96 11.33 3.39 4.34
C PHE A 96 12.44 3.19 3.31
N ASP A 97 13.36 4.14 3.20
CA ASP A 97 14.47 4.07 2.23
C ASP A 97 15.32 2.82 2.40
N SER A 98 15.64 2.45 3.65
CA SER A 98 16.44 1.26 3.94
C SER A 98 15.69 -0.02 3.59
N TYR A 99 14.38 -0.06 3.85
CA TYR A 99 13.52 -1.18 3.52
C TYR A 99 13.42 -1.36 1.99
N CYS A 100 13.19 -0.27 1.26
CA CYS A 100 13.11 -0.26 -0.20
C CYS A 100 14.46 -0.63 -0.83
N LYS A 101 15.59 -0.14 -0.31
CA LYS A 101 16.93 -0.54 -0.78
C LYS A 101 17.17 -2.04 -0.67
N GLU A 102 16.73 -2.66 0.41
CA GLU A 102 16.82 -4.11 0.59
C GLU A 102 15.92 -4.87 -0.39
N LYS A 103 14.67 -4.40 -0.61
CA LYS A 103 13.74 -4.96 -1.60
C LYS A 103 14.23 -4.78 -3.05
N ASN A 104 14.99 -3.72 -3.32
CA ASN A 104 15.51 -3.38 -4.64
C ASN A 104 16.81 -4.11 -5.00
N LYS A 105 17.32 -5.00 -4.13
CA LYS A 105 18.52 -5.79 -4.43
C LYS A 105 18.30 -6.63 -5.69
N GLY A 106 19.05 -6.32 -6.75
CA GLY A 106 18.96 -7.01 -8.04
C GLY A 106 18.07 -6.32 -9.07
N VAL A 107 17.43 -5.18 -8.73
CA VAL A 107 16.73 -4.34 -9.70
C VAL A 107 17.76 -3.52 -10.49
N GLU A 108 17.57 -3.42 -11.81
CA GLU A 108 18.40 -2.58 -12.69
C GLU A 108 18.25 -1.09 -12.32
N LYS A 109 19.35 -0.33 -12.40
CA LYS A 109 19.38 1.06 -11.92
C LYS A 109 18.44 2.01 -12.68
N ASP A 110 18.13 1.72 -13.93
CA ASP A 110 17.27 2.52 -14.79
C ASP A 110 15.79 2.08 -14.75
N VAL A 111 15.44 1.10 -13.92
CA VAL A 111 14.09 0.57 -13.77
C VAL A 111 13.54 0.91 -12.39
N ALA A 112 12.27 1.32 -12.33
CA ALA A 112 11.55 1.59 -11.10
C ALA A 112 11.63 0.39 -10.14
N GLY A 113 12.13 0.67 -8.93
CA GLY A 113 12.15 -0.29 -7.84
C GLY A 113 10.85 -0.34 -7.04
N TYR A 114 10.90 -1.06 -5.93
CA TYR A 114 9.85 -1.21 -4.94
C TYR A 114 9.39 0.13 -4.34
N ASP A 115 10.30 1.09 -4.15
CA ASP A 115 9.99 2.45 -3.76
C ASP A 115 9.04 3.11 -4.77
N GLN A 116 9.41 3.13 -6.05
CA GLN A 116 8.59 3.70 -7.12
C GLN A 116 7.27 2.95 -7.30
N TYR A 117 7.27 1.63 -7.08
CA TYR A 117 6.04 0.84 -7.05
C TYR A 117 5.07 1.32 -5.95
N ILE A 118 5.56 1.53 -4.72
CA ILE A 118 4.74 2.02 -3.61
C ILE A 118 4.26 3.45 -3.89
N TYR A 119 5.15 4.36 -4.28
CA TYR A 119 4.78 5.71 -4.69
C TYR A 119 3.71 5.69 -5.79
N GLY A 120 3.89 4.88 -6.83
CA GLY A 120 2.94 4.74 -7.93
C GLY A 120 1.56 4.30 -7.47
N ARG A 121 1.47 3.29 -6.59
CA ARG A 121 0.16 2.82 -6.08
C ARG A 121 -0.53 3.86 -5.20
N VAL A 122 0.20 4.58 -4.35
CA VAL A 122 -0.37 5.63 -3.51
C VAL A 122 -0.81 6.84 -4.35
N CYS A 123 0.00 7.23 -5.34
CA CYS A 123 -0.34 8.32 -6.26
C CYS A 123 -1.59 7.99 -7.08
N MET A 124 -1.69 6.77 -7.60
CA MET A 124 -2.88 6.31 -8.33
C MET A 124 -4.11 6.32 -7.44
N ALA A 125 -4.01 5.84 -6.19
CA ALA A 125 -5.11 5.87 -5.24
C ALA A 125 -5.59 7.29 -4.92
N LYS A 126 -4.66 8.22 -4.69
CA LYS A 126 -4.95 9.65 -4.52
C LYS A 126 -5.64 10.23 -5.75
N TYR A 127 -5.11 9.94 -6.94
CA TYR A 127 -5.65 10.44 -8.19
C TYR A 127 -7.09 9.96 -8.41
N GLU A 128 -7.36 8.67 -8.19
CA GLU A 128 -8.67 8.05 -8.36
C GLU A 128 -9.69 8.49 -7.29
N SER A 129 -9.23 8.81 -6.08
CA SER A 129 -10.07 9.41 -5.02
C SER A 129 -10.32 10.91 -5.20
N GLY A 130 -9.73 11.54 -6.21
CA GLY A 130 -9.94 12.94 -6.57
C GLY A 130 -8.86 13.91 -6.04
N ASP A 131 -7.92 13.45 -5.22
CA ASP A 131 -6.75 14.21 -4.77
C ASP A 131 -5.64 14.21 -5.85
N LYS A 132 -5.95 14.85 -6.98
CA LYS A 132 -5.06 14.87 -8.15
C LYS A 132 -3.79 15.68 -7.91
N GLU A 133 -3.92 16.83 -7.24
CA GLU A 133 -2.78 17.66 -6.88
C GLU A 133 -1.84 16.94 -5.92
N GLY A 134 -2.40 16.27 -4.90
CA GLY A 134 -1.62 15.45 -3.97
C GLY A 134 -0.96 14.25 -4.64
N ALA A 135 -1.62 13.62 -5.62
CA ALA A 135 -1.02 12.55 -6.42
C ALA A 135 0.20 13.03 -7.21
N VAL A 136 0.09 14.17 -7.90
CA VAL A 136 1.20 14.75 -8.65
C VAL A 136 2.33 15.16 -7.70
N ALA A 137 2.03 15.86 -6.61
CA ALA A 137 3.04 16.29 -5.64
C ALA A 137 3.83 15.10 -5.08
N LEU A 138 3.14 14.03 -4.68
CA LEU A 138 3.77 12.83 -4.14
C LEU A 138 4.59 12.07 -5.18
N ALA A 139 4.15 12.04 -6.45
CA ALA A 139 4.90 11.38 -7.51
C ALA A 139 6.27 12.04 -7.76
N PHE A 140 6.32 13.38 -7.70
CA PHE A 140 7.58 14.14 -7.84
C PHE A 140 8.43 14.12 -6.57
N GLU A 141 7.82 14.01 -5.39
CA GLU A 141 8.57 13.75 -4.14
C GLU A 141 9.33 12.42 -4.23
N GLY A 142 8.66 11.37 -4.69
CA GLY A 142 9.24 10.03 -4.74
C GLY A 142 10.32 9.83 -5.78
N ILE A 143 10.35 10.61 -6.86
CA ILE A 143 11.32 10.43 -7.95
C ILE A 143 12.67 11.08 -7.66
N GLY A 144 12.70 12.14 -6.85
CA GLY A 144 13.93 12.89 -6.55
C GLY A 144 14.59 13.42 -7.82
N LYS A 145 15.88 13.12 -8.01
CA LYS A 145 16.69 13.62 -9.15
C LYS A 145 16.97 12.59 -10.24
N THR A 146 16.49 11.36 -10.09
CA THR A 146 16.65 10.31 -11.10
C THR A 146 15.29 10.01 -11.71
N PHE A 147 15.23 9.65 -12.99
CA PHE A 147 13.95 9.40 -13.67
C PHE A 147 13.87 7.97 -14.24
N PRO A 148 13.76 6.95 -13.39
CA PRO A 148 13.77 5.56 -13.83
C PRO A 148 12.51 5.21 -14.66
N LYS A 149 12.62 4.20 -15.52
CA LYS A 149 11.50 3.67 -16.30
C LYS A 149 10.39 3.15 -15.38
N ASN A 150 9.13 3.36 -15.78
CA ASN A 150 7.93 2.92 -15.03
C ASN A 150 7.78 3.58 -13.65
N ASN A 151 8.23 4.82 -13.50
CA ASN A 151 8.10 5.57 -12.25
C ASN A 151 6.66 6.05 -11.97
N ALA A 152 6.44 6.59 -10.77
CA ALA A 152 5.13 7.08 -10.32
C ALA A 152 4.58 8.24 -11.18
N VAL A 153 5.44 9.15 -11.66
CA VAL A 153 5.03 10.28 -12.51
C VAL A 153 4.44 9.77 -13.82
N ALA A 154 5.12 8.81 -14.47
CA ALA A 154 4.64 8.19 -15.71
C ALA A 154 3.28 7.48 -15.51
N ALA A 155 3.09 6.79 -14.38
CA ALA A 155 1.82 6.13 -14.07
C ALA A 155 0.64 7.12 -14.00
N VAL A 156 0.81 8.23 -13.25
CA VAL A 156 -0.22 9.27 -13.13
C VAL A 156 -0.46 9.95 -14.49
N LEU A 157 0.60 10.24 -15.25
CA LEU A 157 0.47 10.85 -16.58
C LEU A 157 -0.35 9.99 -17.53
N ILE A 158 -0.04 8.69 -17.62
CA ILE A 158 -0.74 7.76 -18.52
C ILE A 158 -2.23 7.72 -18.17
N GLN A 159 -2.57 7.68 -16.88
CA GLN A 159 -3.96 7.70 -16.44
C GLN A 159 -4.64 9.04 -16.74
N ALA A 160 -3.97 10.16 -16.49
CA ALA A 160 -4.50 11.49 -16.79
C ALA A 160 -4.78 11.67 -18.29
N LYS A 161 -3.87 11.23 -19.17
CA LYS A 161 -4.09 11.25 -20.62
C LYS A 161 -5.25 10.34 -21.03
N LYS A 162 -5.35 9.13 -20.46
CA LYS A 162 -6.46 8.19 -20.72
C LYS A 162 -7.81 8.81 -20.38
N LEU A 163 -7.89 9.56 -19.29
CA LEU A 163 -9.11 10.25 -18.84
C LEU A 163 -9.29 11.65 -19.47
N LYS A 164 -8.38 12.08 -20.34
CA LYS A 164 -8.35 13.44 -20.94
C LYS A 164 -8.34 14.56 -19.91
N ASP A 165 -7.66 14.33 -18.79
CA ASP A 165 -7.50 15.29 -17.71
C ASP A 165 -6.36 16.27 -18.00
N ASN A 166 -6.66 17.27 -18.83
CA ASN A 166 -5.69 18.25 -19.30
C ASN A 166 -5.08 19.09 -18.17
N ALA A 167 -5.79 19.30 -17.06
CA ALA A 167 -5.29 20.05 -15.92
C ALA A 167 -4.14 19.31 -15.22
N THR A 168 -4.33 18.02 -14.96
CA THR A 168 -3.27 17.18 -14.38
C THR A 168 -2.10 17.04 -15.34
N VAL A 169 -2.35 16.82 -16.65
CA VAL A 169 -1.28 16.74 -17.65
C VAL A 169 -0.45 18.03 -17.68
N ALA A 170 -1.09 19.20 -17.64
CA ALA A 170 -0.40 20.48 -17.60
C ALA A 170 0.43 20.67 -16.32
N SER A 171 -0.10 20.26 -15.16
CA SER A 171 0.63 20.31 -13.88
C SER A 171 1.87 19.40 -13.88
N ILE A 172 1.74 18.19 -14.44
CA ILE A 172 2.88 17.28 -14.62
C ILE A 172 3.92 17.91 -15.55
N LYS A 173 3.48 18.47 -16.68
CA LYS A 173 4.38 19.14 -17.64
C LYS A 173 5.21 20.23 -16.96
N GLU A 174 4.57 21.14 -16.23
CA GLU A 174 5.24 22.24 -15.54
C GLU A 174 6.32 21.72 -14.57
N LYS A 175 5.99 20.69 -13.78
CA LYS A 175 6.94 20.09 -12.84
C LYS A 175 8.07 19.32 -13.52
N MET A 176 7.80 18.67 -14.65
CA MET A 176 8.85 18.05 -15.46
C MET A 176 9.82 19.10 -16.02
N GLU A 177 9.31 20.20 -16.58
CA GLU A 177 10.15 21.30 -17.10
C GLU A 177 11.04 21.90 -16.00
N GLN A 178 10.56 22.00 -14.76
CA GLN A 178 11.36 22.40 -13.60
C GLN A 178 12.46 21.36 -13.28
N LEU A 179 12.08 20.08 -13.21
CA LEU A 179 12.97 18.97 -12.86
C LEU A 179 14.09 18.77 -13.90
N GLN A 180 13.85 19.10 -15.18
CA GLN A 180 14.82 18.91 -16.27
C GLN A 180 16.21 19.50 -15.96
N THR A 181 16.26 20.63 -15.25
CA THR A 181 17.51 21.30 -14.90
C THR A 181 18.27 20.67 -13.73
N GLU A 182 17.62 19.76 -12.99
CA GLU A 182 18.13 19.13 -11.77
C GLU A 182 18.38 17.62 -11.94
N LEU A 183 18.00 17.04 -13.08
CA LEU A 183 18.14 15.61 -13.35
C LEU A 183 19.60 15.16 -13.35
N GLU A 184 19.82 14.00 -12.75
CA GLU A 184 21.10 13.31 -12.72
C GLU A 184 20.96 11.95 -13.43
N GLY A 185 21.94 11.61 -14.30
CA GLY A 185 21.98 10.31 -14.97
C GLY A 185 21.38 10.32 -16.38
N ASP A 186 20.84 9.17 -16.80
CA ASP A 186 20.23 8.98 -18.12
C ASP A 186 18.84 9.66 -18.17
N THR A 187 18.66 10.56 -19.14
CA THR A 187 17.41 11.31 -19.34
C THR A 187 16.55 10.76 -20.48
N THR A 188 16.97 9.69 -21.16
CA THR A 188 16.27 9.17 -22.36
C THR A 188 14.78 8.93 -22.09
N TYR A 189 14.45 8.25 -20.98
CA TYR A 189 13.07 7.98 -20.62
C TYR A 189 12.31 9.25 -20.20
N PHE A 190 12.99 10.22 -19.58
CA PHE A 190 12.40 11.51 -19.24
C PHE A 190 11.99 12.28 -20.50
N ASP A 191 12.86 12.31 -21.51
CA ASP A 191 12.61 12.96 -22.79
C ASP A 191 11.45 12.28 -23.55
N GLU A 192 11.37 10.95 -23.55
CA GLU A 192 10.23 10.18 -24.09
C GLU A 192 8.90 10.57 -23.41
N ILE A 193 8.90 10.74 -22.09
CA ILE A 193 7.70 11.14 -21.34
C ILE A 193 7.32 12.60 -21.64
N LEU A 194 8.28 13.51 -21.80
CA LEU A 194 8.01 14.89 -22.25
C LEU A 194 7.41 14.92 -23.66
N GLU A 195 7.93 14.12 -24.60
CA GLU A 195 7.36 13.99 -25.93
C GLU A 195 5.92 13.48 -25.88
N LEU A 196 5.65 12.45 -25.06
CA LEU A 196 4.31 11.93 -24.84
C LEU A 196 3.35 12.98 -24.29
N ILE A 197 3.80 13.90 -23.43
CA ILE A 197 2.98 15.01 -22.95
C ILE A 197 2.57 15.94 -24.09
N ASN A 198 3.49 16.21 -25.02
CA ASN A 198 3.30 17.16 -26.12
C ASN A 198 2.51 16.57 -27.31
N SER A 199 2.34 15.24 -27.37
CA SER A 199 1.49 14.54 -28.36
C SER A 199 0.02 14.51 -27.96
#